data_AF-A0A7C9VMH2-F1
#
_entry.id   AF-A0A7C9VMH2-F1
#
_cell.length_a   1.000
_cell.length_b   1.000
_cell.length_c   1.000
_cell.angle_alpha   90.00
_cell.angle_beta   90.00
_cell.angle_gamma   90.00
#
_symmetry.space_group_name_H-M   'P 1'
#
loop_
_entity.id
_entity.type
_entity.pdbx_description
1 polymer ?
#
loop_
_entity_poly.entity_id
_entity_poly.type
_entity_poly.pdbx_seq_one_letter_code
_entity_poly.pdbx_strand_id
1 'polypeptide(L)' 'MMKLKPKCGCCDKDLPPESREAVICTFECTFCAACADT' A
#
# COMPACT_ATOMS: atom_id res chain seq x y z
N MET A 1 4.35 -13.69 7.33
CA MET A 1 5.06 -13.17 6.14
C MET A 1 4.19 -12.05 5.59
N MET A 2 4.60 -10.79 5.76
CA MET A 2 3.86 -9.67 5.19
C MET A 2 3.91 -9.75 3.66
N LYS A 3 2.74 -9.81 3.02
CA LYS A 3 2.62 -9.75 1.55
C LYS A 3 2.21 -8.34 1.17
N LEU A 4 3.06 -7.66 0.40
CA LEU A 4 2.69 -6.41 -0.25
C LEU A 4 1.57 -6.71 -1.26
N LYS A 5 0.40 -6.08 -1.08
CA LYS A 5 -0.66 -6.15 -2.08
C LYS A 5 -0.33 -5.15 -3.19
N PRO A 6 -0.52 -5.51 -4.47
CA PRO A 6 -0.15 -4.64 -5.59
C PRO A 6 -1.09 -3.44 -5.78
N LYS A 7 -1.96 -3.13 -4.79
CA LYS A 7 -3.00 -2.11 -4.88
C LYS A 7 -3.24 -1.45 -3.52
N CYS A 8 -3.56 -0.17 -3.55
CA CYS A 8 -3.98 0.59 -2.38
C CYS A 8 -5.39 0.15 -1.93
N GLY A 9 -5.55 -0.21 -0.65
CA GLY A 9 -6.87 -0.58 -0.10
C GLY A 9 -7.86 0.57 0.09
N CYS A 10 -7.44 1.83 -0.14
CA CYS A 10 -8.29 3.01 0.01
C CYS A 10 -8.74 3.60 -1.34
N CYS A 11 -7.84 3.67 -2.32
CA CYS A 11 -8.10 4.31 -3.61
C CYS A 11 -7.88 3.39 -4.83
N ASP A 12 -7.61 2.10 -4.61
CA ASP A 12 -7.33 1.11 -5.67
C ASP A 12 -6.17 1.45 -6.61
N LYS A 13 -5.33 2.43 -6.27
CA LYS A 13 -4.11 2.77 -7.02
C LYS A 13 -3.18 1.57 -7.10
N ASP A 14 -2.67 1.26 -8.28
CA ASP A 14 -1.65 0.23 -8.47
C ASP A 14 -0.35 0.61 -7.75
N LEU A 15 0.14 -0.33 -6.94
CA LEU A 15 1.32 -0.22 -6.10
C LEU A 15 2.22 -1.43 -6.39
N PRO A 16 2.99 -1.41 -7.49
CA PRO A 16 3.92 -2.48 -7.80
C PRO A 16 4.95 -2.68 -6.68
N PRO A 17 5.58 -3.86 -6.57
CA PRO A 17 6.55 -4.17 -5.51
C PRO A 17 7.80 -3.28 -5.52
N GLU A 18 8.09 -2.63 -6.64
CA GLU A 18 9.16 -1.62 -6.76
C GLU A 18 8.69 -0.18 -6.44
N SER A 19 7.40 0.01 -6.16
CA SER A 19 6.84 1.33 -5.84
C SER A 19 7.31 1.79 -4.47
N ARG A 20 7.96 2.96 -4.46
CA ARG A 20 8.34 3.66 -3.22
C ARG A 20 7.16 4.27 -2.48
N GLU A 21 5.98 4.29 -3.11
CA GLU A 21 4.76 4.82 -2.50
C GLU A 21 3.99 3.76 -1.71
N ALA A 22 4.35 2.48 -1.81
CA ALA A 22 3.61 1.40 -1.18
C ALA A 22 4.00 1.24 0.30
N VAL A 23 3.04 1.47 1.20
CA VAL A 23 3.22 1.30 2.64
C VAL A 23 2.31 0.20 3.16
N ILE A 24 2.79 -0.57 4.15
CA ILE A 24 2.03 -1.66 4.78
C ILE A 24 1.71 -1.28 6.24
N CYS A 25 0.46 -1.41 6.67
CA CYS A 25 0.07 -1.20 8.06
C CYS A 25 0.27 -2.45 8.93
N THR A 26 0.12 -2.33 10.25
CA THR A 26 0.23 -3.46 11.22
C THR A 26 -0.79 -4.58 10.99
N PHE A 27 -1.86 -4.30 10.24
CA PHE A 27 -2.92 -5.25 9.87
C PHE A 27 -2.73 -5.87 8.48
N GLU A 28 -1.56 -5.70 7.84
CA GLU A 28 -1.25 -6.28 6.52
C GLU A 28 -2.11 -5.73 5.36
N CYS A 29 -2.58 -4.49 5.49
CA CYS A 29 -3.16 -3.73 4.38
C CYS A 29 -2.06 -2.90 3.69
N THR A 30 -2.15 -2.74 2.38
CA THR A 30 -1.24 -1.90 1.59
C THR A 30 -1.96 -0.61 1.20
N PHE A 31 -1.33 0.53 1.44
CA PHE A 31 -1.83 1.85 1.08
C PHE A 31 -0.78 2.61 0.27
N CYS A 32 -1.21 3.60 -0.51
CA CYS A 32 -0.26 4.53 -1.12
C CYS A 32 0.15 5.61 -0.11
N ALA A 33 1.31 6.23 -0.31
CA ALA A 33 1.82 7.30 0.55
C ALA A 33 0.79 8.39 0.81
N ALA A 34 0.01 8.79 -0.21
CA ALA A 34 -1.04 9.80 -0.06
C ALA A 34 -2.17 9.34 0.88
N CYS A 35 -2.67 8.11 0.74
CA CYS A 35 -3.74 7.58 1.61
C CYS A 35 -3.24 7.26 3.02
N ALA A 36 -1.94 7.09 3.22
CA ALA A 36 -1.34 6.88 4.53
C ALA A 36 -1.00 8.18 5.26
N ASP A 37 -0.91 9.30 4.53
CA ASP A 37 -0.68 10.64 5.05
C ASP A 37 -1.99 11.41 5.35
N THR A 38 -3.15 10.79 5.09
CA THR A 38 -4.49 11.34 5.36
C THR A 38 -5.09 10.73 6.63
#